data_AF-A0A3N4LGC7-F1
#
_entry.id   AF-A0A3N4LGC7-F1
#
_cell.length_a   1.000
_cell.length_b   1.000
_cell.length_c   1.000
_cell.angle_alpha   90.00
_cell.angle_beta   90.00
_cell.angle_gamma   90.00
#
_symmetry.space_group_name_H-M   'P 1'
#
loop_
_entity.id
_entity.type
_entity.pdbx_description
1 polymer ?
#
loop_
_entity_poly.entity_id
_entity_poly.type
_entity_poly.pdbx_seq_one_letter_code
_entity_poly.pdbx_strand_id
1 'polypeptide(L)'
;FVCVDCESWERNHSAITEIGIATLDIDALPPSQQPTYEIIMPLMTYRHIRISENRRLRNGRFVPDAADLFDFGTTEFQALKALPTVLADAFTPPPLSIHTTPEGKKRRRTIAFIGHDAAADIKYLYDCKFDSVVAVRETLQRLDKEAGFNGPVREMDVFDTAEMYKAITGEMNTKGLGKMLIELELKPWNLHNAGNDAAYTLRAFVKM
;
A
#
# COMPACT_ATOMS: atom_id res chain seq x y z
N PHE A 1 -4.66 3.75 6.70
CA PHE A 1 -3.46 2.97 6.32
C PHE A 1 -3.43 2.78 4.82
N VAL A 2 -2.25 2.88 4.22
CA VAL A 2 -2.02 2.66 2.79
C VAL A 2 -0.80 1.76 2.65
N CYS A 3 -0.93 0.65 1.96
CA CYS A 3 0.15 -0.26 1.61
C CYS A 3 0.34 -0.20 0.10
N VAL A 4 1.59 -0.08 -0.35
CA VAL A 4 1.96 -0.14 -1.76
C VAL A 4 3.10 -1.13 -1.91
N ASP A 5 2.97 -2.02 -2.87
CA ASP A 5 4.01 -2.97 -3.28
C ASP A 5 4.22 -2.82 -4.79
N CYS A 6 5.47 -2.96 -5.24
CA CYS A 6 5.83 -2.78 -6.65
C CYS A 6 6.61 -3.98 -7.19
N GLU A 7 6.17 -4.49 -8.34
CA GLU A 7 6.94 -5.47 -9.09
C GLU A 7 7.68 -4.82 -10.26
N SER A 8 8.89 -5.30 -10.50
CA SER A 8 9.77 -4.85 -11.58
C SER A 8 10.21 -6.03 -12.43
N TRP A 9 10.54 -5.77 -13.70
CA TRP A 9 10.99 -6.84 -14.56
C TRP A 9 12.37 -7.35 -14.14
N GLU A 10 12.48 -8.66 -13.91
CA GLU A 10 13.68 -9.36 -13.41
C GLU A 10 14.96 -9.17 -14.25
N ARG A 11 14.84 -8.69 -15.50
CA ARG A 11 15.98 -8.40 -16.39
C ARG A 11 16.32 -6.91 -16.50
N ASN A 12 15.42 -6.04 -16.05
CA ASN A 12 15.64 -4.60 -16.00
C ASN A 12 14.72 -4.00 -14.93
N HIS A 13 15.27 -3.79 -13.74
CA HIS A 13 14.54 -3.21 -12.61
C HIS A 13 14.06 -1.78 -12.85
N SER A 14 14.49 -1.07 -13.91
CA SER A 14 13.87 0.21 -14.25
C SER A 14 12.47 0.07 -14.87
N ALA A 15 12.09 -1.14 -15.29
CA ALA A 15 10.80 -1.40 -15.92
C ALA A 15 9.80 -1.96 -14.90
N ILE A 16 9.01 -1.05 -14.32
CA ILE A 16 7.88 -1.41 -13.46
C ILE A 16 6.81 -2.18 -14.23
N THR A 17 6.40 -3.32 -13.69
CA THR A 17 5.41 -4.21 -14.33
C THR A 17 4.07 -4.12 -13.63
N GLU A 18 4.06 -3.97 -12.31
CA GLU A 18 2.85 -4.06 -11.49
C GLU A 18 2.94 -3.13 -10.27
N ILE A 19 1.78 -2.66 -9.82
CA ILE A 19 1.60 -1.95 -8.55
C ILE A 19 0.44 -2.59 -7.81
N GLY A 20 0.67 -2.96 -6.57
CA GLY A 20 -0.36 -3.32 -5.62
C GLY A 20 -0.67 -2.17 -4.69
N ILE A 21 -1.95 -1.98 -4.39
CA ILE A 21 -2.41 -1.00 -3.43
C ILE A 21 -3.42 -1.66 -2.51
N ALA A 22 -3.19 -1.58 -1.21
CA ALA A 22 -4.18 -1.95 -0.21
C ALA A 22 -4.42 -0.75 0.72
N THR A 23 -5.67 -0.42 1.00
CA THR A 23 -6.02 0.67 1.91
C THR A 23 -6.99 0.22 2.98
N LEU A 24 -6.86 0.80 4.17
CA LEU A 24 -7.78 0.62 5.27
C LEU A 24 -8.09 1.98 5.90
N ASP A 25 -9.37 2.33 5.91
CA ASP A 25 -9.89 3.47 6.65
C ASP A 25 -10.46 3.02 8.00
N ILE A 26 -9.80 3.42 9.09
CA ILE A 26 -10.26 3.10 10.44
C ILE A 26 -11.46 3.92 10.90
N ASP A 27 -11.78 5.06 10.26
CA ASP A 27 -12.98 5.83 10.61
C ASP A 27 -14.25 5.11 10.12
N ALA A 28 -14.11 4.14 9.22
CA ALA A 28 -15.19 3.25 8.81
C ALA A 28 -15.52 2.18 9.87
N LEU A 29 -14.73 2.06 10.95
CA LEU A 29 -15.01 1.12 12.02
C LEU A 29 -16.24 1.54 12.83
N PRO A 30 -17.12 0.59 13.21
CA PRO A 30 -18.22 0.87 14.12
C PRO A 30 -17.71 1.34 15.49
N PRO A 31 -18.22 2.46 16.05
CA PRO A 31 -17.71 3.04 17.30
C PRO A 31 -17.79 2.14 18.55
N SER A 32 -18.62 1.09 18.52
CA SER A 32 -19.03 0.32 19.70
C SER A 32 -18.44 -1.09 19.79
N GLN A 33 -17.61 -1.49 18.84
CA GLN A 33 -16.99 -2.83 18.83
C GLN A 33 -15.48 -2.72 19.02
N GLN A 34 -14.91 -3.60 19.84
CA GLN A 34 -13.45 -3.80 19.82
C GLN A 34 -13.08 -4.25 18.40
N PRO A 35 -12.14 -3.57 17.74
CA PRO A 35 -11.85 -3.85 16.34
C PRO A 35 -11.06 -5.15 16.26
N THR A 36 -11.77 -6.26 15.98
CA THR A 36 -11.13 -7.55 15.71
C THR A 36 -10.70 -7.62 14.25
N TYR A 37 -9.78 -8.54 13.95
CA TYR A 37 -9.31 -8.77 12.58
C TYR A 37 -10.48 -9.04 11.60
N GLU A 38 -11.50 -9.79 12.04
CA GLU A 38 -12.68 -10.16 11.25
C GLU A 38 -13.59 -8.97 10.94
N ILE A 39 -13.62 -7.96 11.81
CA ILE A 39 -14.38 -6.72 11.60
C ILE A 39 -13.62 -5.78 10.67
N ILE A 40 -12.29 -5.75 10.77
CA ILE A 40 -11.44 -4.84 9.99
C ILE A 40 -11.27 -5.33 8.55
N MET A 41 -11.11 -6.64 8.33
CA MET A 41 -10.77 -7.19 7.02
C MET A 41 -11.74 -6.80 5.88
N PRO A 42 -13.07 -6.76 6.09
CA PRO A 42 -14.03 -6.30 5.08
C PRO A 42 -13.95 -4.81 4.73
N LEU A 43 -13.30 -3.98 5.56
CA LEU A 43 -13.13 -2.54 5.32
C LEU A 43 -11.91 -2.23 4.44
N MET A 44 -11.06 -3.22 4.21
CA MET A 44 -9.90 -3.06 3.36
C MET A 44 -10.31 -3.04 1.88
N THR A 45 -9.70 -2.15 1.11
CA THR A 45 -9.84 -2.14 -0.35
C THR A 45 -8.52 -2.50 -0.99
N TYR A 46 -8.59 -3.19 -2.12
CA TYR A 46 -7.42 -3.72 -2.82
C TYR A 46 -7.49 -3.35 -4.29
N ARG A 47 -6.35 -2.98 -4.86
CA ARG A 47 -6.19 -2.75 -6.30
C ARG A 47 -4.90 -3.42 -6.75
N HIS A 48 -4.96 -3.94 -7.96
CA HIS A 48 -3.81 -4.48 -8.65
C HIS A 48 -3.74 -3.86 -10.03
N ILE A 49 -2.66 -3.14 -10.31
CA ILE A 49 -2.46 -2.41 -11.56
C ILE A 49 -1.29 -3.03 -12.31
N ARG A 50 -1.51 -3.47 -13.54
CA ARG A 50 -0.44 -3.81 -14.48
C ARG A 50 -0.18 -2.67 -15.45
N ILE A 51 1.08 -2.44 -15.76
CA ILE A 51 1.51 -1.36 -16.65
C ILE A 51 1.29 -1.78 -18.10
N SER A 52 0.50 -1.00 -18.83
CA SER A 52 0.07 -1.33 -20.20
C SER A 52 1.25 -1.47 -21.16
N GLU A 53 2.21 -0.56 -21.06
CA GLU A 53 3.43 -0.51 -21.87
C GLU A 53 4.33 -1.73 -21.60
N ASN A 54 4.33 -2.22 -20.36
CA ASN A 54 5.19 -3.32 -19.91
C ASN A 54 4.43 -4.65 -19.75
N ARG A 55 3.18 -4.75 -20.21
CA ARG A 55 2.29 -5.93 -20.01
C ARG A 55 2.91 -7.26 -20.45
N ARG A 56 3.80 -7.23 -21.46
CA ARG A 56 4.49 -8.40 -22.01
C ARG A 56 5.74 -8.79 -21.23
N LEU A 57 6.26 -7.91 -20.37
CA LEU A 57 7.36 -8.21 -19.48
C LEU A 57 6.81 -9.10 -18.35
N ARG A 58 7.40 -10.28 -18.20
CA ARG A 58 6.99 -11.29 -17.24
C ARG A 58 8.21 -11.73 -16.46
N ASN A 59 8.01 -11.87 -15.15
CA ASN A 59 8.94 -12.57 -14.28
C ASN A 59 8.66 -14.08 -14.38
N GLY A 60 9.56 -14.90 -13.86
CA GLY A 60 9.39 -16.36 -13.93
C GLY A 60 10.69 -17.14 -13.80
N ARG A 61 11.85 -16.46 -13.89
CA ARG A 61 13.15 -17.11 -13.72
C ARG A 61 13.53 -17.26 -12.25
N PHE A 62 13.27 -16.23 -11.44
CA PHE A 62 13.68 -16.20 -10.03
C PHE A 62 12.51 -16.31 -9.06
N VAL A 63 11.35 -15.79 -9.45
CA VAL A 63 10.10 -15.85 -8.69
C VAL A 63 8.98 -16.40 -9.59
N PRO A 64 7.95 -17.06 -9.03
CA PRO A 64 6.76 -17.47 -9.77
C PRO A 64 6.12 -16.29 -10.54
N ASP A 65 5.61 -16.58 -11.73
CA ASP A 65 4.84 -15.60 -12.50
C ASP A 65 3.38 -15.58 -12.01
N ALA A 66 3.09 -14.70 -11.04
CA ALA A 66 1.76 -14.52 -10.47
C ALA A 66 1.03 -13.28 -11.01
N ALA A 67 1.55 -12.64 -12.06
CA ALA A 67 1.09 -11.32 -12.49
C ALA A 67 -0.40 -11.27 -12.91
N ASP A 68 -0.97 -12.39 -13.36
CA ASP A 68 -2.40 -12.46 -13.73
C ASP A 68 -3.29 -13.09 -12.64
N LEU A 69 -2.72 -13.38 -11.46
CA LEU A 69 -3.36 -14.13 -10.39
C LEU A 69 -3.68 -13.22 -9.20
N PHE A 70 -4.45 -12.15 -9.43
CA PHE A 70 -4.89 -11.26 -8.36
C PHE A 70 -6.09 -11.87 -7.61
N ASP A 71 -5.90 -12.15 -6.32
CA ASP A 71 -6.87 -12.89 -5.50
C ASP A 71 -7.99 -11.99 -4.95
N PHE A 72 -7.79 -10.67 -4.95
CA PHE A 72 -8.67 -9.71 -4.27
C PHE A 72 -9.54 -8.88 -5.22
N GLY A 73 -9.61 -9.25 -6.50
CA GLY A 73 -10.46 -8.57 -7.47
C GLY A 73 -9.99 -8.76 -8.91
N THR A 74 -10.13 -7.71 -9.72
CA THR A 74 -9.74 -7.71 -11.12
C THR A 74 -8.53 -6.82 -11.33
N THR A 75 -7.52 -7.34 -12.03
CA THR A 75 -6.36 -6.56 -12.46
C THR A 75 -6.76 -5.42 -13.40
N GLU A 76 -6.36 -4.21 -13.03
CA GLU A 76 -6.47 -3.01 -13.86
C GLU A 76 -5.27 -2.89 -14.80
N PHE A 77 -5.48 -2.28 -15.97
CA PHE A 77 -4.40 -1.90 -16.87
C PHE A 77 -4.35 -0.39 -16.96
N GLN A 78 -3.23 0.20 -16.55
CA GLN A 78 -3.01 1.64 -16.59
C GLN A 78 -1.80 1.95 -17.43
N ALA A 79 -1.81 3.13 -18.06
CA ALA A 79 -0.62 3.65 -18.72
C ALA A 79 0.40 4.07 -17.67
N LEU A 80 1.68 3.91 -17.97
CA LEU A 80 2.78 4.27 -17.07
C LEU A 80 2.69 5.74 -16.61
N LYS A 81 2.29 6.64 -17.52
CA LYS A 81 2.08 8.06 -17.22
C LYS A 81 0.94 8.37 -16.23
N ALA A 82 0.03 7.42 -15.99
CA ALA A 82 -1.09 7.58 -15.07
C ALA A 82 -0.71 7.19 -13.63
N LEU A 83 0.42 6.52 -13.43
CA LEU A 83 0.86 6.06 -12.11
C LEU A 83 0.92 7.15 -11.03
N PRO A 84 1.38 8.38 -11.31
CA PRO A 84 1.46 9.40 -10.27
C PRO A 84 0.08 9.77 -9.74
N THR A 85 -0.91 9.83 -10.62
CA THR A 85 -2.31 10.05 -10.25
C THR A 85 -2.89 8.85 -9.52
N VAL A 86 -2.67 7.63 -10.02
CA VAL A 86 -3.15 6.39 -9.39
C VAL A 86 -2.64 6.25 -7.96
N LEU A 87 -1.35 6.53 -7.74
CA LEU A 87 -0.74 6.51 -6.42
C LEU A 87 -1.27 7.67 -5.58
N ALA A 88 -1.29 8.91 -6.07
CA ALA A 88 -1.89 10.03 -5.35
C ALA A 88 -3.29 9.69 -4.85
N ASP A 89 -4.14 9.12 -5.71
CA ASP A 89 -5.52 8.73 -5.39
C ASP A 89 -5.62 7.71 -4.25
N ALA A 90 -4.64 6.81 -4.11
CA ALA A 90 -4.59 5.86 -2.99
C ALA A 90 -4.37 6.53 -1.62
N PHE A 91 -3.78 7.74 -1.62
CA PHE A 91 -3.59 8.56 -0.42
C PHE A 91 -4.69 9.64 -0.28
N THR A 92 -5.65 9.71 -1.20
CA THR A 92 -6.79 10.64 -1.15
C THR A 92 -8.18 10.05 -0.88
N PRO A 93 -8.41 8.76 -0.48
CA PRO A 93 -9.73 8.17 -0.64
C PRO A 93 -10.84 9.00 0.07
N PRO A 94 -12.11 8.96 -0.38
CA PRO A 94 -13.11 9.94 0.04
C PRO A 94 -13.78 9.53 1.37
N PRO A 95 -13.92 10.38 2.42
CA PRO A 95 -13.55 11.79 2.66
C PRO A 95 -12.27 11.97 3.53
N LEU A 96 -11.15 11.33 3.18
CA LEU A 96 -10.18 10.81 4.17
C LEU A 96 -8.88 11.59 4.36
N SER A 97 -8.67 12.73 3.72
CA SER A 97 -7.56 13.61 4.12
C SER A 97 -7.93 14.46 5.34
N ILE A 98 -9.23 14.70 5.55
CA ILE A 98 -9.75 15.66 6.53
C ILE A 98 -10.96 15.06 7.27
N HIS A 99 -10.78 14.75 8.54
CA HIS A 99 -11.87 14.33 9.41
C HIS A 99 -12.61 15.57 9.90
N THR A 100 -13.93 15.61 9.73
CA THR A 100 -14.77 16.63 10.35
C THR A 100 -15.47 16.01 11.55
N THR A 101 -15.15 16.49 12.74
CA THR A 101 -15.78 15.99 13.97
C THR A 101 -17.28 16.33 13.97
N PRO A 102 -18.11 15.67 14.79
CA PRO A 102 -19.53 16.01 14.92
C PRO A 102 -19.79 17.50 15.23
N GLU A 103 -18.84 18.18 15.87
CA GLU A 103 -18.88 19.63 16.18
C GLU A 103 -18.44 20.52 15.01
N GLY A 104 -18.24 19.97 13.81
CA GLY A 104 -17.83 20.70 12.61
C GLY A 104 -16.35 21.07 12.54
N LYS A 105 -15.50 20.56 13.44
CA LYS A 105 -14.05 20.85 13.43
C LYS A 105 -13.34 19.96 12.43
N LYS A 106 -12.66 20.58 11.46
CA LYS A 106 -11.76 19.89 10.52
C LYS A 106 -10.46 19.50 11.22
N ARG A 107 -9.99 18.28 10.98
CA ARG A 107 -8.69 17.76 11.44
C ARG A 107 -8.00 17.03 10.30
N ARG A 108 -6.67 17.18 10.23
CA ARG A 108 -5.83 16.37 9.35
C ARG A 108 -5.91 14.91 9.81
N ARG A 109 -6.21 13.98 8.89
CA ARG A 109 -6.13 12.54 9.17
C ARG A 109 -4.69 12.05 9.07
N THR A 110 -4.24 11.26 10.04
CA THR A 110 -2.93 10.64 9.96
C THR A 110 -2.93 9.60 8.85
N ILE A 111 -1.91 9.64 7.99
CA ILE A 111 -1.70 8.63 6.96
C ILE A 111 -0.47 7.83 7.35
N ALA A 112 -0.64 6.52 7.44
CA ALA A 112 0.41 5.57 7.73
C ALA A 112 0.64 4.69 6.49
N PHE A 113 1.85 4.76 5.96
CA PHE A 113 2.37 3.90 4.91
C PHE A 113 2.84 2.58 5.51
N ILE A 114 2.34 1.47 4.98
CA ILE A 114 2.68 0.12 5.43
C ILE A 114 3.47 -0.55 4.31
N GLY A 115 4.55 -1.24 4.65
CA GLY A 115 5.31 -2.05 3.70
C GLY A 115 5.96 -3.27 4.35
N HIS A 116 6.63 -4.08 3.54
CA HIS A 116 7.42 -5.21 3.98
C HIS A 116 8.81 -5.08 3.34
N ASP A 117 9.76 -4.44 4.04
CA ASP A 117 10.86 -3.67 3.44
C ASP A 117 10.38 -2.37 2.76
N ALA A 118 9.64 -1.55 3.52
CA ALA A 118 8.99 -0.33 3.04
C ALA A 118 9.97 0.67 2.40
N ALA A 119 11.24 0.67 2.86
CA ALA A 119 12.27 1.53 2.32
C ALA A 119 12.61 1.19 0.86
N ALA A 120 12.58 -0.10 0.50
CA ALA A 120 12.82 -0.55 -0.87
C ALA A 120 11.73 -0.04 -1.82
N ASP A 121 10.46 -0.17 -1.45
CA ASP A 121 9.33 0.32 -2.26
C ASP A 121 9.33 1.85 -2.40
N ILE A 122 9.56 2.58 -1.30
CA ILE A 122 9.63 4.05 -1.33
C ILE A 122 10.77 4.50 -2.26
N LYS A 123 11.94 3.86 -2.13
CA LYS A 123 13.09 4.13 -3.00
C LYS A 123 12.76 3.81 -4.45
N TYR A 124 12.09 2.69 -4.70
CA TYR A 124 11.69 2.29 -6.04
C TYR A 124 10.73 3.30 -6.68
N LEU A 125 9.68 3.71 -5.96
CA LEU A 125 8.73 4.74 -6.39
C LEU A 125 9.38 6.10 -6.66
N TYR A 126 10.47 6.42 -5.94
CA TYR A 126 11.26 7.63 -6.17
C TYR A 126 12.15 7.48 -7.42
N ASP A 127 12.88 6.37 -7.53
CA ASP A 127 13.85 6.10 -8.60
C ASP A 127 13.20 5.90 -9.97
N CYS A 128 11.94 5.45 -10.01
CA CYS A 128 11.21 5.19 -11.24
C CYS A 128 10.92 6.44 -12.12
N LYS A 129 11.40 7.64 -11.80
CA LYS A 129 11.24 8.88 -12.62
C LYS A 129 9.80 9.27 -12.94
N PHE A 130 8.82 8.69 -12.28
CA PHE A 130 7.41 9.04 -12.49
C PHE A 130 6.93 10.12 -11.54
N ASP A 131 7.80 10.72 -10.72
CA ASP A 131 7.41 11.75 -9.74
C ASP A 131 6.25 11.31 -8.84
N SER A 132 6.04 10.01 -8.63
CA SER A 132 4.87 9.49 -7.92
C SER A 132 4.84 9.93 -6.46
N VAL A 133 5.99 9.94 -5.79
CA VAL A 133 6.13 10.48 -4.43
C VAL A 133 5.85 11.99 -4.40
N VAL A 134 6.28 12.72 -5.44
CA VAL A 134 6.00 14.16 -5.57
C VAL A 134 4.50 14.40 -5.76
N ALA A 135 3.84 13.65 -6.65
CA ALA A 135 2.41 13.74 -6.91
C ALA A 135 1.57 13.45 -5.66
N VAL A 136 1.96 12.44 -4.86
CA VAL A 136 1.32 12.17 -3.56
C VAL A 136 1.49 13.37 -2.62
N ARG A 137 2.71 13.92 -2.48
CA ARG A 137 2.99 15.07 -1.61
C ARG A 137 2.23 16.33 -2.04
N GLU A 138 2.25 16.66 -3.33
CA GLU A 138 1.53 17.80 -3.90
C GLU A 138 0.02 17.68 -3.71
N THR A 139 -0.51 16.47 -3.92
CA THR A 139 -1.93 16.18 -3.72
C THR A 139 -2.35 16.38 -2.26
N LEU A 140 -1.56 15.87 -1.31
CA LEU A 140 -1.83 16.08 0.11
C LEU A 140 -1.70 17.56 0.51
N GLN A 141 -0.71 18.28 -0.02
CA GLN A 141 -0.55 19.71 0.20
C GLN A 141 -1.78 20.50 -0.29
N ARG A 142 -2.26 20.16 -1.49
CA ARG A 142 -3.45 20.79 -2.08
C ARG A 142 -4.68 20.54 -1.21
N LEU A 143 -4.92 19.30 -0.78
CA LEU A 143 -6.05 18.94 0.09
C LEU A 143 -5.96 19.64 1.45
N ASP A 144 -4.76 19.73 2.04
CA ASP A 144 -4.53 20.48 3.27
C ASP A 144 -4.91 21.95 3.12
N LYS A 145 -4.50 22.59 2.02
CA LYS A 145 -4.78 23.99 1.73
C LYS A 145 -6.27 24.24 1.49
N GLU A 146 -6.94 23.38 0.72
CA GLU A 146 -8.39 23.42 0.48
C GLU A 146 -9.20 23.29 1.78
N ALA A 147 -8.65 22.59 2.76
CA ALA A 147 -9.26 22.42 4.09
C ALA A 147 -8.91 23.52 5.10
N GLY A 148 -8.08 24.50 4.72
CA GLY A 148 -7.68 25.64 5.56
C GLY A 148 -6.40 25.42 6.38
N PHE A 149 -5.65 24.35 6.13
CA PHE A 149 -4.39 24.07 6.81
C PHE A 149 -3.19 24.63 6.01
N ASN A 150 -2.83 25.88 6.27
CA ASN A 150 -1.78 26.61 5.53
C ASN A 150 -0.33 26.34 6.00
N GLY A 151 -0.02 25.13 6.47
CA GLY A 151 1.30 24.72 6.97
C GLY A 151 2.08 23.82 6.01
N PRO A 152 3.22 23.25 6.44
CA PRO A 152 3.90 22.21 5.67
C PRO A 152 2.98 21.00 5.43
N VAL A 153 3.30 20.25 4.38
CA VAL A 153 2.64 18.97 4.06
C VAL A 153 2.77 18.06 5.29
N ARG A 154 1.70 17.38 5.66
CA ARG A 154 1.74 16.39 6.73
C ARG A 154 2.81 15.33 6.45
N GLU A 155 3.52 14.93 7.51
CA GLU A 155 4.39 13.77 7.47
C GLU A 155 3.54 12.50 7.43
N MET A 156 4.07 11.45 6.82
CA MET A 156 3.48 10.12 6.83
C MET A 156 4.24 9.26 7.82
N ASP A 157 3.52 8.55 8.67
CA ASP A 157 4.11 7.48 9.45
C ASP A 157 4.45 6.32 8.52
N VAL A 158 5.58 5.66 8.75
CA VAL A 158 6.00 4.48 7.98
C VAL A 158 6.13 3.31 8.93
N PHE A 159 5.43 2.22 8.62
CA PHE A 159 5.50 0.98 9.36
C PHE A 159 6.02 -0.14 8.46
N ASP A 160 7.12 -0.75 8.88
CA ASP A 160 7.72 -1.87 8.19
C ASP A 160 7.37 -3.18 8.91
N THR A 161 6.54 -3.99 8.26
CA THR A 161 6.05 -5.25 8.84
C THR A 161 7.17 -6.27 9.06
N ALA A 162 8.25 -6.25 8.27
CA ALA A 162 9.38 -7.15 8.45
C ALA A 162 10.13 -6.83 9.75
N GLU A 163 10.35 -5.53 10.02
CA GLU A 163 10.99 -5.04 11.25
C GLU A 163 10.07 -5.19 12.47
N MET A 164 8.78 -4.88 12.33
CA MET A 164 7.79 -5.07 13.39
C MET A 164 7.71 -6.54 13.81
N TYR A 165 7.60 -7.45 12.85
CA TYR A 165 7.50 -8.88 13.14
C TYR A 165 8.76 -9.41 13.82
N LYS A 166 9.94 -8.99 13.35
CA LYS A 166 11.23 -9.30 13.99
C LYS A 166 11.24 -8.83 15.45
N ALA A 167 10.77 -7.62 15.73
CA ALA A 167 10.71 -7.08 17.08
C ALA A 167 9.72 -7.83 17.99
N ILE A 168 8.54 -8.18 17.48
CA ILE A 168 7.48 -8.91 18.23
C ILE A 168 7.94 -10.33 18.61
N THR A 169 8.63 -11.01 17.68
CA THR A 169 9.09 -12.40 17.86
C THR A 169 10.43 -12.50 18.58
N GLY A 170 11.17 -11.40 18.72
CA GLY A 170 12.52 -11.38 19.29
C GLY A 170 13.57 -12.03 18.39
N GLU A 171 13.33 -12.05 17.07
CA GLU A 171 14.25 -12.65 16.12
C GLU A 171 15.40 -11.74 15.72
N MET A 172 16.51 -12.35 15.28
CA MET A 172 17.72 -11.61 14.87
C MET A 172 17.63 -11.07 13.44
N ASN A 173 16.85 -11.71 12.57
CA ASN A 173 16.75 -11.38 11.15
C ASN A 173 15.29 -11.13 10.77
N THR A 174 15.07 -10.32 9.73
CA THR A 174 13.75 -10.17 9.13
C THR A 174 13.34 -11.46 8.40
N LYS A 175 12.04 -11.72 8.36
CA LYS A 175 11.46 -12.78 7.53
C LYS A 175 10.89 -12.18 6.26
N GLY A 176 11.00 -12.93 5.16
CA GLY A 176 10.25 -12.61 3.95
C GLY A 176 8.73 -12.82 4.15
N LEU A 177 7.95 -12.08 3.38
CA LEU A 177 6.50 -11.94 3.52
C LEU A 177 5.78 -13.29 3.68
N GLY A 178 6.02 -14.23 2.77
CA GLY A 178 5.34 -15.53 2.81
C GLY A 178 5.56 -16.33 4.11
N LYS A 179 6.77 -16.29 4.68
CA LYS A 179 7.06 -16.98 5.95
C LYS A 179 6.36 -16.29 7.12
N MET A 180 6.45 -14.96 7.17
CA MET A 180 5.78 -14.15 8.19
C MET A 180 4.26 -14.40 8.18
N LEU A 181 3.65 -14.45 7.00
CA LEU A 181 2.20 -14.69 6.86
C LEU A 181 1.78 -16.05 7.41
N ILE A 182 2.51 -17.12 7.07
CA ILE A 182 2.22 -18.48 7.55
C ILE A 182 2.25 -18.54 9.08
N GLU A 183 3.23 -17.89 9.71
CA GLU A 183 3.37 -17.88 11.16
C GLU A 183 2.32 -16.99 11.86
N LEU A 184 1.78 -15.98 11.16
CA LEU A 184 0.59 -15.22 11.58
C LEU A 184 -0.73 -15.96 11.30
N GLU A 185 -0.67 -17.24 10.93
CA GLU A 185 -1.79 -18.09 10.54
C GLU A 185 -2.59 -17.55 9.32
N LEU A 186 -1.96 -16.70 8.53
CA LEU A 186 -2.46 -16.25 7.24
C LEU A 186 -1.96 -17.21 6.17
N LYS A 187 -2.85 -17.62 5.25
CA LYS A 187 -2.52 -18.54 4.16
C LYS A 187 -2.37 -17.73 2.87
N PRO A 188 -1.15 -17.27 2.52
CA PRO A 188 -0.95 -16.55 1.28
C PRO A 188 -1.10 -17.46 0.07
N TRP A 189 -1.63 -16.88 -1.00
CA TRP A 189 -1.67 -17.46 -2.34
C TRP A 189 -1.13 -16.42 -3.30
N ASN A 190 -0.52 -16.89 -4.40
CA ASN A 190 -0.11 -16.04 -5.52
C ASN A 190 0.74 -14.81 -5.10
N LEU A 191 1.69 -14.99 -4.18
CA LEU A 191 2.73 -14.00 -3.89
C LEU A 191 3.56 -13.72 -5.16
N HIS A 192 4.20 -12.56 -5.24
CA HIS A 192 4.78 -11.99 -6.46
C HIS A 192 3.71 -11.50 -7.46
N ASN A 193 2.51 -11.27 -6.95
CA ASN A 193 1.53 -10.40 -7.55
C ASN A 193 1.45 -9.19 -6.63
N ALA A 194 1.86 -8.01 -7.11
CA ALA A 194 2.01 -6.84 -6.25
C ALA A 194 0.71 -6.53 -5.47
N GLY A 195 -0.46 -6.74 -6.09
CA GLY A 195 -1.77 -6.55 -5.44
C GLY A 195 -2.00 -7.50 -4.27
N ASN A 196 -1.64 -8.77 -4.41
CA ASN A 196 -1.70 -9.74 -3.34
C ASN A 196 -0.69 -9.42 -2.24
N ASP A 197 0.54 -9.04 -2.61
CA ASP A 197 1.60 -8.72 -1.66
C ASP A 197 1.25 -7.50 -0.81
N ALA A 198 0.69 -6.45 -1.41
CA ALA A 198 0.14 -5.30 -0.67
C ALA A 198 -1.05 -5.69 0.23
N ALA A 199 -1.96 -6.54 -0.25
CA ALA A 199 -3.11 -7.01 0.53
C ALA A 199 -2.69 -7.83 1.74
N TYR A 200 -1.80 -8.80 1.55
CA TYR A 200 -1.31 -9.64 2.63
C TYR A 200 -0.41 -8.86 3.60
N THR A 201 0.39 -7.92 3.14
CA THR A 201 1.18 -7.03 4.00
C THR A 201 0.29 -6.20 4.92
N LEU A 202 -0.79 -5.59 4.40
CA LEU A 202 -1.74 -4.84 5.22
C LEU A 202 -2.50 -5.75 6.20
N ARG A 203 -2.84 -6.98 5.79
CA ARG A 203 -3.46 -7.98 6.68
C ARG A 203 -2.52 -8.42 7.79
N ALA A 204 -1.24 -8.64 7.49
CA ALA A 204 -0.23 -8.97 8.48
C ALA A 204 -0.08 -7.83 9.51
N PHE A 205 -0.04 -6.58 9.03
CA PHE A 205 0.02 -5.40 9.89
C PHE A 205 -1.16 -5.33 10.88
N VAL A 206 -2.38 -5.63 10.45
CA VAL A 206 -3.56 -5.63 11.34
C VAL A 206 -3.62 -6.86 12.26
N LYS A 207 -2.98 -7.97 11.87
CA LYS A 207 -2.94 -9.20 12.66
C LYS A 207 -1.93 -9.14 13.82
N MET A 208 -0.88 -8.34 13.66
CA MET A 208 0.14 -8.03 14.69
C MET A 208 -0.39 -7.02 15.70
#